data_AF-A0A820JLY4-F1
#
_entry.id   AF-A0A820JLY4-F1
#
_cell.length_a   1.000
_cell.length_b   1.000
_cell.length_c   1.000
_cell.angle_alpha   90.00
_cell.angle_beta   90.00
_cell.angle_gamma   90.00
#
_symmetry.space_group_name_H-M   'P 1'
#
loop_
_entity.id
_entity.type
_entity.pdbx_description
1 polymer ?
#
loop_
_entity_poly.entity_id
_entity_poly.type
_entity_poly.pdbx_seq_one_letter_code
_entity_poly.pdbx_strand_id
1 'polypeptide(L)'
;RVLFLFAGHNIYLGPSIDVLSYFASHGYNCEEHNNPADFVLDLLIESNNTCSTKLQTAYLHSNMHLNICQIIRNDMNKNENKDNSLLKYNTFRTYSHEFYYVAQRTLCNVLRNPSLFASQIISVIIYCLFTGLIFNKLETTVEIGAYNRFGAIFFIISCQVLGAVNALEPLIKERALFIH
;
A
#
# COMPACT_ATOMS: atom_id res chain seq x y z
N ARG A 1 23.39 6.39 10.86
CA ARG A 1 23.00 5.78 12.16
C ARG A 1 22.20 4.53 11.85
N VAL A 2 22.39 3.45 12.60
CA VAL A 2 21.67 2.18 12.45
C VAL A 2 20.79 2.01 13.68
N LEU A 3 19.56 1.53 13.48
CA LEU A 3 18.61 1.19 14.53
C LEU A 3 18.34 -0.32 14.46
N PHE A 4 18.67 -1.05 15.52
CA PHE A 4 18.27 -2.44 15.68
C PHE A 4 17.10 -2.51 16.67
N LEU A 5 16.01 -3.10 16.19
CA LEU A 5 14.77 -3.31 16.93
C LEU A 5 14.53 -4.81 17.06
N PHE A 6 14.20 -5.25 18.28
CA PHE A 6 13.78 -6.63 18.53
C PHE A 6 12.57 -6.64 19.45
N ALA A 7 11.51 -7.36 19.07
CA ALA A 7 10.25 -7.44 19.82
C ALA A 7 9.71 -6.06 20.27
N GLY A 8 9.84 -5.02 19.42
CA GLY A 8 9.39 -3.66 19.72
C GLY A 8 10.34 -2.81 20.58
N HIS A 9 11.50 -3.35 20.98
CA HIS A 9 12.47 -2.66 21.83
C HIS A 9 13.74 -2.31 21.07
N ASN A 10 14.31 -1.15 21.40
CA ASN A 10 15.59 -0.71 20.84
C ASN A 10 16.72 -1.50 21.50
N ILE A 11 17.52 -2.20 20.68
CA ILE A 11 18.72 -2.91 21.12
C ILE A 11 19.97 -2.07 20.87
N TYR A 12 19.95 -1.26 19.80
CA TYR A 12 21.05 -0.38 19.46
C TYR A 12 20.55 0.76 18.58
N LEU A 13 20.98 1.98 18.87
CA LEU A 13 20.85 3.11 17.97
C LEU A 13 22.14 3.93 18.02
N GLY A 14 22.85 3.99 16.90
CA GLY A 14 24.19 4.61 16.89
C GLY A 14 24.85 4.62 15.51
N PRO A 15 26.11 5.06 15.40
CA PRO A 15 26.90 4.99 14.16
C PRO A 15 27.08 3.54 13.68
N SER A 16 27.07 3.28 12.37
CA SER A 16 27.26 1.92 11.84
C SER A 16 28.63 1.32 12.20
N ILE A 17 29.64 2.16 12.40
CA ILE A 17 31.01 1.73 12.68
C ILE A 17 31.19 1.21 14.12
N ASP A 18 30.33 1.65 15.04
CA ASP A 18 30.40 1.30 16.46
C ASP A 18 29.51 0.08 16.80
N VAL A 19 28.82 -0.50 15.81
CA VAL A 19 27.92 -1.64 16.00
C VAL A 19 28.71 -2.85 16.49
N LEU A 20 29.75 -3.25 15.75
CA LEU A 20 30.55 -4.42 16.09
C LEU A 20 31.28 -4.26 17.43
N SER A 21 31.81 -3.07 17.71
CA SER A 21 32.47 -2.78 18.99
C SER A 21 31.49 -2.81 20.17
N TYR A 22 30.24 -2.37 19.97
CA TYR A 22 29.19 -2.50 20.97
C TYR A 22 28.81 -3.96 21.23
N PHE A 23 28.57 -4.77 20.20
CA PHE A 23 28.22 -6.18 20.41
C PHE A 23 29.40 -6.99 20.98
N ALA A 24 30.63 -6.68 20.57
CA ALA A 24 31.84 -7.27 21.12
C ALA A 24 32.01 -6.97 22.63
N SER A 25 31.69 -5.75 23.08
CA SER A 25 31.76 -5.39 24.50
C SER A 25 30.71 -6.12 25.37
N HIS A 26 29.66 -6.66 24.75
CA HIS A 26 28.64 -7.48 25.39
C HIS A 26 28.88 -8.99 25.21
N GLY A 27 30.04 -9.38 24.64
CA GLY A 27 30.47 -10.76 24.50
C GLY A 27 30.13 -11.42 23.17
N TYR A 28 29.71 -10.65 22.15
CA TYR A 28 29.31 -11.16 20.84
C TYR A 28 30.26 -10.66 19.75
N ASN A 29 31.17 -11.54 19.32
CA ASN A 29 32.10 -11.24 18.24
C ASN A 29 31.58 -11.76 16.90
N CYS A 30 31.59 -10.88 15.89
CA CYS A 30 31.31 -11.24 14.52
C CYS A 30 32.57 -11.79 13.86
N GLU A 31 32.45 -12.87 13.08
CA GLU A 31 33.54 -13.40 12.26
C GLU A 31 33.88 -12.45 11.10
N GLU A 32 35.15 -12.41 10.67
CA GLU A 32 35.65 -11.46 9.65
C GLU A 32 34.98 -11.59 8.27
N HIS A 33 34.41 -12.76 7.98
CA HIS A 33 33.75 -13.04 6.71
C HIS A 33 32.21 -13.01 6.80
N ASN A 34 31.67 -12.70 7.98
CA ASN A 34 30.22 -12.60 8.16
C ASN A 34 29.74 -11.15 8.02
N ASN A 35 28.54 -10.98 7.48
CA ASN A 35 27.92 -9.67 7.38
C ASN A 35 27.52 -9.18 8.79
N PRO A 36 28.00 -8.02 9.27
CA PRO A 36 27.67 -7.49 10.59
C PRO A 36 26.17 -7.35 10.85
N ALA A 37 25.37 -7.02 9.82
CA ALA A 37 23.94 -6.87 9.98
C ALA A 37 23.25 -8.24 10.18
N ASP A 38 23.65 -9.25 9.42
CA ASP A 38 23.09 -10.61 9.53
C ASP A 38 23.51 -11.24 10.85
N PHE A 39 24.78 -11.10 11.26
CA PHE A 39 25.26 -11.54 12.57
C PHE A 39 24.41 -10.99 13.73
N VAL A 40 24.10 -9.69 13.72
CA VAL A 40 23.27 -9.08 14.77
C VAL A 40 21.83 -9.59 14.72
N LEU A 41 21.27 -9.80 13.52
CA LEU A 41 19.93 -10.35 13.38
C LEU A 41 19.86 -11.80 13.84
N ASP A 42 20.82 -12.64 13.46
CA ASP A 42 20.92 -14.03 13.88
C ASP A 42 21.06 -14.13 15.39
N LEU A 43 21.93 -13.29 15.99
CA LEU A 43 22.06 -13.20 17.44
C LEU A 43 20.72 -12.87 18.11
N LEU A 44 19.95 -11.93 17.55
CA LEU A 44 18.67 -11.54 18.11
C LEU A 44 17.60 -12.62 17.92
N ILE A 45 17.60 -13.32 16.79
CA ILE A 45 16.63 -14.39 16.47
C ILE A 45 16.92 -15.66 17.29
N GLU A 46 18.19 -16.05 17.44
CA GLU A 46 18.60 -17.21 18.22
C GLU A 46 18.52 -16.95 19.73
N SER A 47 18.52 -15.68 20.15
CA SER A 47 18.40 -15.32 21.55
C SER A 47 17.01 -15.68 22.12
N ASN A 48 16.98 -16.57 23.11
CA ASN A 48 15.80 -16.71 23.98
C ASN A 48 15.45 -15.35 24.61
N ASN A 49 14.18 -15.14 25.00
CA ASN A 49 13.67 -13.90 25.62
C ASN A 49 14.56 -13.32 26.75
N THR A 50 15.36 -14.16 27.41
CA THR A 50 16.29 -13.75 28.48
C THR A 50 17.56 -13.03 27.97
N CYS A 51 18.03 -13.31 26.76
CA CYS A 51 19.22 -12.67 26.20
C CYS A 51 18.87 -11.34 25.51
N SER A 52 17.73 -11.28 24.80
CA SER A 52 17.21 -10.02 24.24
C SER A 52 16.91 -8.99 25.32
N THR A 53 16.37 -9.40 26.47
CA THR A 53 16.13 -8.50 27.62
C THR A 53 17.42 -7.98 28.25
N LYS A 54 18.50 -8.78 28.29
CA LYS A 54 19.83 -8.32 28.74
C LYS A 54 20.43 -7.27 27.82
N LEU A 55 20.38 -7.50 26.50
CA LEU A 55 20.88 -6.55 25.50
C LEU A 55 20.06 -5.25 25.51
N GLN A 56 18.74 -5.36 25.69
CA GLN A 56 17.85 -4.22 25.85
C GLN A 56 18.20 -3.40 27.11
N THR A 57 18.34 -4.03 28.27
CA THR A 57 18.69 -3.30 29.51
C THR A 57 20.07 -2.69 29.42
N ALA A 58 21.03 -3.41 28.84
CA ALA A 58 22.37 -2.89 28.60
C ALA A 58 22.36 -1.66 27.69
N TYR A 59 21.55 -1.67 26.62
CA TYR A 59 21.38 -0.51 25.77
C TYR A 59 20.77 0.68 26.52
N LEU A 60 19.71 0.48 27.29
CA LEU A 60 19.06 1.54 28.09
C LEU A 60 20.01 2.18 29.10
N HIS A 61 20.92 1.41 29.68
CA HIS A 61 21.94 1.90 30.61
C HIS A 61 23.21 2.42 29.92
N SER A 62 23.34 2.26 28.61
CA SER A 62 24.52 2.70 27.87
C SER A 62 24.56 4.22 27.69
N ASN A 63 25.77 4.76 27.59
CA ASN A 63 25.99 6.17 27.27
C ASN A 63 25.41 6.54 25.89
N MET A 64 25.30 5.57 24.96
CA MET A 64 24.70 5.80 23.64
C MET A 64 23.21 6.17 23.77
N HIS A 65 22.46 5.44 24.59
CA HIS A 65 21.05 5.74 24.85
C HIS A 65 20.89 7.09 25.54
N LEU A 66 21.69 7.37 26.58
CA LEU A 66 21.66 8.65 27.30
C LEU A 66 21.95 9.85 26.38
N ASN A 67 22.96 9.74 25.53
CA ASN A 67 23.31 10.80 24.57
C ASN A 67 22.16 11.09 23.61
N ILE A 68 21.48 10.05 23.11
CA ILE A 68 20.34 10.22 22.21
C ILE A 68 19.15 10.82 22.93
N CYS A 69 18.83 10.36 24.14
CA CYS A 69 17.78 10.93 24.98
C CYS A 69 18.06 12.42 25.27
N GLN A 70 19.32 12.80 25.47
CA GLN A 70 19.70 14.19 25.67
C GLN A 70 19.56 15.03 24.39
N ILE A 71 19.96 14.51 23.23
CA ILE A 71 19.75 15.18 21.93
C ILE A 71 18.25 15.41 21.68
N ILE A 72 17.42 14.37 21.85
CA ILE A 72 15.97 14.47 21.67
C ILE A 72 15.38 15.50 22.63
N ARG A 73 15.79 15.48 23.90
CA ARG A 73 15.31 16.45 24.90
C ARG A 73 15.70 17.89 24.54
N ASN A 74 16.92 18.09 24.05
CA ASN A 74 17.38 19.40 23.60
C ASN A 74 16.61 19.88 22.36
N ASP A 75 16.33 18.99 21.40
CA ASP A 75 15.51 19.32 20.22
C ASP A 75 14.06 19.63 20.60
N MET A 76 13.48 18.90 21.55
CA MET A 76 12.14 19.19 22.09
C MET A 76 12.10 20.57 22.77
N ASN A 77 13.06 20.86 23.65
CA ASN A 77 13.15 22.17 24.33
C ASN A 77 13.42 23.32 23.34
N LYS A 78 14.17 23.06 22.27
CA LYS A 78 14.45 24.03 21.21
C LYS A 78 13.20 24.31 20.36
N ASN A 79 12.39 23.29 20.11
CA ASN A 79 11.12 23.41 19.39
C ASN A 79 10.00 24.01 20.26
N GLU A 80 10.00 23.84 21.58
CA GLU A 80 9.07 24.60 22.46
C GLU A 80 9.30 26.12 22.36
N ASN A 81 10.54 26.55 22.11
CA ASN A 81 10.90 27.95 21.90
C ASN A 81 10.77 28.41 20.44
N LYS A 82 10.61 27.49 19.49
CA LYS A 82 10.41 27.72 18.05
C LYS A 82 9.15 26.99 17.61
N ASP A 83 8.04 27.71 17.72
CA ASP A 83 6.80 27.46 17.01
C ASP A 83 5.89 26.31 17.48
N ASN A 84 4.69 26.73 17.90
CA ASN A 84 3.41 26.01 17.71
C ASN A 84 3.07 25.76 16.21
N SER A 85 4.03 25.88 15.30
CA SER A 85 3.97 25.43 13.91
C SER A 85 4.69 24.09 13.78
N LEU A 86 4.39 23.14 14.68
CA LEU A 86 4.39 21.73 14.29
C LEU A 86 3.73 21.68 12.92
N LEU A 87 4.47 21.23 11.92
CA LEU A 87 4.15 21.17 10.49
C LEU A 87 2.68 20.81 10.25
N LYS A 88 1.79 21.77 10.44
CA LYS A 88 0.45 21.78 9.88
C LYS A 88 0.72 22.15 8.45
N TYR A 89 1.14 21.17 7.68
CA TYR A 89 0.86 21.17 6.26
C TYR A 89 -0.65 21.28 6.18
N ASN A 90 -1.12 22.51 6.13
CA ASN A 90 -2.48 22.86 5.78
C ASN A 90 -2.60 22.48 4.30
N THR A 91 -2.78 21.18 4.04
CA THR A 91 -3.18 20.67 2.73
C THR A 91 -4.66 21.02 2.53
N PHE A 92 -4.99 22.32 2.61
CA PHE A 92 -6.28 22.81 2.17
C PHE A 92 -6.30 22.71 0.65
N ARG A 93 -6.76 21.55 0.16
CA ARG A 93 -7.06 21.34 -1.24
C ARG A 93 -8.57 21.43 -1.39
N THR A 94 -9.03 22.21 -2.36
CA THR A 94 -10.45 22.25 -2.70
C THR A 94 -10.85 20.88 -3.26
N TYR A 95 -12.02 20.37 -2.86
CA TYR A 95 -12.53 19.07 -3.32
C TYR A 95 -12.54 18.93 -4.84
N SER A 96 -12.85 20.00 -5.60
CA SER A 96 -12.86 19.97 -7.06
C SER A 96 -11.47 19.76 -7.67
N HIS A 97 -10.43 20.32 -7.05
CA HIS A 97 -9.05 20.16 -7.50
C HIS A 97 -8.60 18.72 -7.25
N GLU A 98 -8.86 18.18 -6.05
CA GLU A 98 -8.54 16.79 -5.74
C GLU A 98 -9.29 15.82 -6.65
N PHE A 99 -10.59 16.04 -6.85
CA PHE A 99 -11.39 15.23 -7.78
C PHE A 99 -10.84 15.26 -9.20
N TYR A 100 -10.47 16.44 -9.73
CA TYR A 100 -9.90 16.56 -11.07
C TYR A 100 -8.62 15.74 -11.23
N TYR A 101 -7.67 15.86 -10.29
CA TYR A 101 -6.40 15.15 -10.39
C TYR A 101 -6.55 13.64 -10.14
N VAL A 102 -7.44 13.23 -9.23
CA VAL A 102 -7.75 11.81 -9.03
C VAL A 102 -8.41 11.25 -10.29
N ALA A 103 -9.41 11.94 -10.86
CA ALA A 103 -10.07 11.52 -12.10
C ALA A 103 -9.09 11.45 -13.27
N GLN A 104 -8.23 12.44 -13.46
CA GLN A 104 -7.20 12.44 -14.49
C GLN A 104 -6.23 11.27 -14.31
N ARG A 105 -5.79 11.01 -13.07
CA ARG A 105 -4.90 9.89 -12.75
C ARG A 105 -5.59 8.55 -13.04
N THR A 106 -6.84 8.37 -12.61
CA THR A 106 -7.60 7.15 -12.86
C THR A 106 -7.83 6.94 -14.36
N LEU A 107 -8.16 7.99 -15.11
CA LEU A 107 -8.36 7.90 -16.56
C LEU A 107 -7.05 7.56 -17.29
N CYS A 108 -5.93 8.17 -16.91
CA CYS A 108 -4.60 7.79 -17.39
C CYS A 108 -4.25 6.34 -17.02
N ASN A 109 -4.61 5.88 -15.82
CA ASN A 109 -4.38 4.50 -15.37
C ASN A 109 -5.18 3.51 -16.23
N VAL A 110 -6.45 3.80 -16.51
CA VAL A 110 -7.30 2.97 -17.37
C VAL A 110 -6.74 2.88 -18.79
N LEU A 111 -6.33 4.01 -19.37
CA LEU A 111 -5.77 4.04 -20.74
C LEU A 111 -4.40 3.38 -20.84
N ARG A 112 -3.58 3.46 -19.78
CA ARG A 112 -2.24 2.86 -19.75
C ARG A 112 -2.25 1.36 -19.43
N ASN A 113 -3.34 0.83 -18.88
CA ASN A 113 -3.52 -0.60 -18.62
C ASN A 113 -4.37 -1.25 -19.74
N PRO A 114 -3.76 -1.63 -20.87
CA PRO A 114 -4.50 -2.15 -22.03
C PRO A 114 -5.22 -3.46 -21.72
N SER A 115 -4.81 -4.23 -20.71
CA SER A 115 -5.42 -5.51 -20.36
C SER A 115 -6.88 -5.38 -19.89
N LEU A 116 -7.16 -4.42 -19.00
CA LEU A 116 -8.51 -4.18 -18.48
C LEU A 116 -9.41 -3.52 -19.53
N PHE A 117 -8.87 -2.56 -20.29
CA PHE A 117 -9.64 -1.92 -21.35
C PHE A 117 -9.97 -2.90 -22.49
N ALA A 118 -9.00 -3.71 -22.91
CA ALA A 118 -9.21 -4.70 -23.96
C ALA A 118 -10.22 -5.77 -23.54
N SER A 119 -10.16 -6.28 -22.31
CA SER A 119 -11.10 -7.31 -21.84
C SER A 119 -12.54 -6.81 -21.84
N GLN A 120 -12.77 -5.54 -21.49
CA GLN A 120 -14.07 -4.90 -21.55
C GLN A 120 -14.58 -4.76 -23.00
N ILE A 121 -13.74 -4.26 -23.92
CA ILE A 121 -14.12 -4.10 -25.34
C ILE A 121 -14.44 -5.46 -25.98
N ILE A 122 -13.62 -6.48 -25.74
CA ILE A 122 -13.83 -7.84 -26.27
C ILE A 122 -15.17 -8.40 -25.76
N SER A 123 -15.47 -8.24 -24.47
CA SER A 123 -16.72 -8.72 -23.88
C SER A 123 -17.94 -8.03 -24.51
N VAL A 124 -17.88 -6.71 -24.75
CA VAL A 124 -18.95 -5.96 -25.43
C VAL A 124 -19.17 -6.44 -26.86
N ILE A 125 -18.09 -6.68 -27.62
CA ILE A 125 -18.19 -7.20 -28.99
C ILE A 125 -18.88 -8.57 -29.00
N ILE A 126 -18.50 -9.47 -28.09
CA ILE A 126 -19.12 -10.79 -27.96
C ILE A 126 -20.62 -10.66 -27.65
N TYR A 127 -21.00 -9.80 -26.70
CA TYR A 127 -22.41 -9.56 -26.39
C TYR A 127 -23.19 -9.00 -27.59
N CYS A 128 -22.64 -8.01 -28.31
CA CYS A 128 -23.27 -7.47 -29.51
C CYS A 128 -23.47 -8.54 -30.59
N LEU A 129 -22.46 -9.38 -30.83
CA LEU A 129 -22.57 -10.47 -31.80
C LEU A 129 -23.63 -11.50 -31.37
N PHE A 130 -23.64 -11.89 -30.10
CA PHE A 130 -24.59 -12.85 -29.56
C PHE A 130 -26.04 -12.34 -29.66
N THR A 131 -26.29 -11.11 -29.22
CA THR A 131 -27.60 -10.47 -29.35
C THR A 131 -28.01 -10.32 -30.83
N GLY A 132 -27.08 -9.92 -31.69
CA GLY A 132 -27.32 -9.78 -33.13
C GLY A 132 -27.65 -11.10 -33.82
N LEU A 133 -27.07 -12.21 -33.37
CA LEU A 133 -27.36 -13.56 -33.87
C LEU A 133 -28.72 -14.07 -33.38
N ILE A 134 -29.06 -13.87 -32.11
CA ILE A 134 -30.34 -14.31 -31.52
C ILE A 134 -31.53 -13.63 -32.21
N PHE A 135 -31.43 -12.32 -32.42
CA PHE A 135 -32.51 -11.52 -32.99
C PHE A 135 -32.28 -11.20 -34.47
N ASN A 136 -31.51 -12.04 -35.17
CA ASN A 136 -31.28 -11.86 -36.59
C ASN A 136 -32.59 -12.07 -37.37
N LYS A 137 -32.92 -11.16 -38.29
CA LYS A 137 -34.14 -11.19 -39.13
C LYS A 137 -35.45 -11.28 -38.32
N LEU A 138 -35.72 -10.31 -37.46
CA LEU A 138 -37.04 -10.19 -36.83
C LEU A 138 -38.14 -10.03 -37.89
N GLU A 139 -39.20 -10.83 -37.78
CA GLU A 139 -40.39 -10.69 -38.62
C GLU A 139 -41.00 -9.28 -38.47
N THR A 140 -41.51 -8.74 -39.57
CA THR A 140 -42.17 -7.41 -39.61
C THR A 140 -43.68 -7.49 -39.34
N THR A 141 -44.18 -8.67 -38.98
CA THR A 141 -45.58 -8.90 -38.60
C THR A 141 -45.89 -8.18 -37.28
N VAL A 142 -47.09 -7.60 -37.18
CA VAL A 142 -47.46 -6.73 -36.05
C VAL A 142 -47.56 -7.52 -34.74
N GLU A 143 -48.03 -8.77 -34.79
CA GLU A 143 -48.24 -9.58 -33.58
C GLU A 143 -46.93 -10.25 -33.11
N ILE A 144 -46.30 -11.09 -33.94
CA ILE A 144 -45.10 -11.86 -33.57
C ILE A 144 -43.85 -10.97 -33.57
N GLY A 145 -43.72 -10.09 -34.55
CA GLY A 145 -42.59 -9.17 -34.68
C GLY A 145 -42.48 -8.16 -33.54
N ALA A 146 -43.60 -7.70 -32.98
CA ALA A 146 -43.59 -6.79 -31.84
C ALA A 146 -43.02 -7.45 -30.57
N TYR A 147 -43.48 -8.67 -30.23
CA TYR A 147 -42.97 -9.39 -29.06
C TYR A 147 -41.49 -9.71 -29.18
N ASN A 148 -41.01 -10.14 -30.36
CA ASN A 148 -39.60 -10.41 -30.58
C ASN A 148 -38.73 -9.13 -30.44
N ARG A 149 -39.24 -7.96 -30.84
CA ARG A 149 -38.55 -6.66 -30.64
C ARG A 149 -38.51 -6.26 -29.16
N PHE A 150 -39.60 -6.42 -28.43
CA PHE A 150 -39.60 -6.19 -26.98
C PHE A 150 -38.64 -7.13 -26.26
N GLY A 151 -38.60 -8.40 -26.65
CA GLY A 151 -37.63 -9.37 -26.16
C GLY A 151 -36.18 -8.94 -26.42
N ALA A 152 -35.89 -8.43 -27.62
CA ALA A 152 -34.57 -7.91 -27.97
C ALA A 152 -34.15 -6.71 -27.10
N ILE A 153 -35.04 -5.73 -26.93
CA ILE A 153 -34.78 -4.55 -26.10
C ILE A 153 -34.57 -4.95 -24.64
N PHE A 154 -35.44 -5.83 -24.11
CA PHE A 154 -35.30 -6.35 -22.76
C PHE A 154 -33.96 -7.06 -22.56
N PHE A 155 -33.58 -7.95 -23.49
CA PHE A 155 -32.33 -8.69 -23.43
C PHE A 155 -31.10 -7.76 -23.46
N ILE A 156 -31.10 -6.74 -24.33
CA ILE A 156 -30.02 -5.73 -24.38
C ILE A 156 -29.88 -5.01 -23.03
N ILE A 157 -31.00 -4.57 -22.45
CA ILE A 157 -30.99 -3.87 -21.16
C ILE A 157 -30.50 -4.78 -20.04
N SER A 158 -30.96 -6.04 -19.99
CA SER A 158 -30.50 -7.02 -19.01
C SER A 158 -29.00 -7.30 -19.10
N CYS A 159 -28.46 -7.44 -20.32
CA CYS A 159 -27.03 -7.60 -20.54
C CYS A 159 -26.23 -6.37 -20.09
N GLN A 160 -26.74 -5.16 -20.30
CA GLN A 160 -26.09 -3.93 -19.83
C GLN A 160 -26.03 -3.84 -18.29
N VAL A 161 -27.11 -4.23 -17.61
CA VAL A 161 -27.15 -4.29 -16.14
C VAL A 161 -26.14 -5.31 -15.60
N LEU A 162 -26.05 -6.49 -16.22
CA LEU A 162 -25.05 -7.49 -15.84
C LEU A 162 -23.62 -7.01 -16.13
N GLY A 163 -23.44 -6.25 -17.21
CA GLY A 163 -22.15 -5.63 -17.55
C GLY A 163 -21.63 -4.65 -16.50
N ALA A 164 -22.50 -4.05 -15.68
CA ALA A 164 -22.09 -3.18 -14.58
C ALA A 164 -21.27 -3.93 -13.50
N VAL A 165 -21.42 -5.25 -13.39
CA VAL A 165 -20.62 -6.09 -12.48
C VAL A 165 -19.12 -6.04 -12.85
N ASN A 166 -18.77 -5.78 -14.11
CA ASN A 166 -17.38 -5.65 -14.54
C ASN A 166 -16.65 -4.44 -13.92
N ALA A 167 -17.38 -3.47 -13.37
CA ALA A 167 -16.79 -2.36 -12.62
C ALA A 167 -16.31 -2.77 -11.21
N LEU A 168 -16.74 -3.94 -10.72
CA LEU A 168 -16.39 -4.42 -9.39
C LEU A 168 -14.91 -4.85 -9.29
N GLU A 169 -14.37 -5.52 -10.32
CA GLU A 169 -13.00 -6.04 -10.29
C GLU A 169 -11.94 -4.92 -10.18
N PRO A 170 -11.99 -3.82 -10.97
CA PRO A 170 -11.11 -2.68 -10.77
C PRO A 170 -11.27 -2.04 -9.38
N LEU A 171 -12.51 -1.94 -8.88
CA LEU A 171 -12.80 -1.36 -7.58
C LEU A 171 -12.20 -2.18 -6.43
N ILE A 172 -12.23 -3.51 -6.52
CA ILE A 172 -11.59 -4.39 -5.53
C ILE A 172 -10.06 -4.24 -5.57
N LYS A 173 -9.46 -4.16 -6.77
CA LYS A 173 -8.00 -3.99 -6.93
C LYS A 173 -7.52 -2.67 -6.34
N GLU A 174 -8.26 -1.58 -6.55
CA GLU A 174 -7.89 -0.26 -6.03
C GLU A 174 -8.36 -0.01 -4.59
N ARG A 175 -9.16 -0.91 -4.00
CA ARG A 175 -9.68 -0.79 -2.62
C ARG A 175 -8.58 -0.53 -1.58
N ALA A 176 -7.40 -1.14 -1.74
CA ALA A 176 -6.27 -0.94 -0.83
C ALA A 176 -5.74 0.50 -0.81
N LEU A 177 -5.98 1.30 -1.86
CA LEU A 177 -5.61 2.72 -1.90
C LEU A 177 -6.60 3.61 -1.15
N PHE A 178 -7.81 3.12 -0.89
CA PHE A 178 -8.89 3.89 -0.25
C PHE A 178 -9.09 3.56 1.23
N ILE A 179 -8.49 2.46 1.72
CA ILE A 179 -8.50 2.11 3.13
C ILE A 179 -7.21 2.64 3.76
N HIS A 180 -7.32 3.81 4.37
CA HIS A 180 -6.38 4.32 5.36
C HIS A 180 -6.98 4.19 6.75
#